data_AF-A0A6U4S470-F1
#
_entry.id   AF-A0A6U4S470-F1
#
_cell.length_a   1.000
_cell.length_b   1.000
_cell.length_c   1.000
_cell.angle_alpha   90.00
_cell.angle_beta   90.00
_cell.angle_gamma   90.00
#
_symmetry.space_group_name_H-M   'P 1'
#
loop_
_entity.id
_entity.type
_entity.pdbx_description
1 polymer ?
#
loop_
_entity_poly.entity_id
_entity_poly.type
_entity_poly.pdbx_seq_one_letter_code
_entity_poly.pdbx_strand_id
1 'polypeptide(L)'
;MAKRFFYEKYKDVVNSMSGPMTKSSFQETGKLTPQEFLESGDSLVQKFPAWEWAAGDEETQPFLPKNKKYLILRQCPCPQRAPTMESAMPEGDAGDDWVDTHVGHKVQKVVVEEDAEEEDDWAASDDDDAAAAPKAQAANSDLRLYDVTVVYDQYYASPRVYLFGYDANGQPLTKDQMMADVYADNREKTVTVDPHPFLKAPCISIHPCRHAETMRRIIERAEVRMADEQEEAGVPEAERIQFVFPTYLALFVFLKFIGSVVPTIMYDISVDLDM
;
A
#
# COMPACT_ATOMS: atom_id res chain seq x y z
N MET A 1 -19.17 -2.07 -19.60
CA MET A 1 -18.53 -0.78 -19.97
C MET A 1 -19.45 0.43 -19.80
N ALA A 2 -20.66 0.45 -20.37
CA ALA A 2 -21.56 1.62 -20.31
C ALA A 2 -21.85 2.15 -18.88
N LYS A 3 -22.26 1.29 -17.94
CA LYS A 3 -22.58 1.70 -16.55
C LYS A 3 -21.42 2.40 -15.83
N ARG A 4 -20.16 1.98 -16.08
CA ARG A 4 -18.96 2.58 -15.45
C ARG A 4 -18.60 3.93 -16.05
N PHE A 5 -18.74 4.08 -17.36
CA PHE A 5 -18.55 5.35 -18.04
C PHE A 5 -19.54 6.42 -17.53
N PHE A 6 -20.81 6.04 -17.34
CA PHE A 6 -21.80 6.93 -16.73
C PHE A 6 -21.49 7.24 -15.27
N TYR A 7 -20.96 6.28 -14.53
CA TYR A 7 -20.59 6.44 -13.12
C TYR A 7 -19.42 7.42 -12.92
N GLU A 8 -18.34 7.29 -13.69
CA GLU A 8 -17.21 8.24 -13.61
C GLU A 8 -17.62 9.64 -14.07
N LYS A 9 -18.40 9.76 -15.15
CA LYS A 9 -18.96 11.06 -15.55
C LYS A 9 -19.86 11.68 -14.48
N TYR A 10 -20.68 10.86 -13.82
CA TYR A 10 -21.51 11.32 -12.72
C TYR A 10 -20.64 11.81 -11.55
N LYS A 11 -19.58 11.09 -11.19
CA LYS A 11 -18.63 11.52 -10.16
C LYS A 11 -17.98 12.85 -10.51
N ASP A 12 -17.53 13.05 -11.75
CA ASP A 12 -16.92 14.31 -12.19
C ASP A 12 -17.89 15.49 -12.02
N VAL A 13 -19.16 15.30 -12.39
CA VAL A 13 -20.20 16.32 -12.20
C VAL A 13 -20.42 16.62 -10.71
N VAL A 14 -20.55 15.58 -9.87
CA VAL A 14 -20.71 15.77 -8.42
C VAL A 14 -19.51 16.48 -7.82
N ASN A 15 -18.29 16.10 -8.21
CA ASN A 15 -17.04 16.72 -7.75
C ASN A 15 -16.97 18.20 -8.13
N SER A 16 -17.40 18.55 -9.35
CA SER A 16 -17.48 19.95 -9.80
C SER A 16 -18.50 20.78 -9.02
N MET A 17 -19.54 20.16 -8.46
CA MET A 17 -20.61 20.86 -7.74
C MET A 17 -20.38 20.96 -6.22
N SER A 18 -19.87 19.90 -5.60
CA SER A 18 -19.76 19.80 -4.13
C SER A 18 -18.43 20.30 -3.56
N GLY A 19 -17.40 20.46 -4.40
CA GLY A 19 -16.06 20.84 -3.95
C GLY A 19 -15.41 19.78 -3.03
N PRO A 20 -14.17 20.00 -2.57
CA PRO A 20 -13.50 19.08 -1.65
C PRO A 20 -13.99 19.26 -0.20
N MET A 21 -13.90 18.19 0.59
CA MET A 21 -14.16 18.24 2.03
C MET A 21 -13.08 19.07 2.74
N THR A 22 -13.49 20.02 3.58
CA THR A 22 -12.56 20.92 4.30
C THR A 22 -12.54 20.74 5.81
N LYS A 23 -13.55 20.07 6.38
CA LYS A 23 -13.62 19.79 7.82
C LYS A 23 -13.13 18.38 8.10
N SER A 24 -12.20 18.25 9.04
CA SER A 24 -11.75 16.94 9.50
C SER A 24 -12.93 16.15 10.08
N SER A 25 -13.06 14.91 9.63
CA SER A 25 -14.01 13.92 10.16
C SER A 25 -13.40 12.52 10.09
N PHE A 26 -12.06 12.45 10.14
CA PHE A 26 -11.31 11.24 9.84
C PHE A 26 -11.57 10.14 10.86
N GLN A 27 -11.60 10.46 12.16
CA GLN A 27 -11.91 9.48 13.22
C GLN A 27 -13.34 8.94 13.10
N GLU A 28 -14.32 9.81 12.85
CA GLU A 28 -15.73 9.43 12.80
C GLU A 28 -16.14 8.71 11.50
N THR A 29 -15.46 9.00 10.38
CA THR A 29 -15.92 8.56 9.05
C THR A 29 -14.87 7.82 8.25
N GLY A 30 -13.59 7.89 8.63
CA GLY A 30 -12.44 7.42 7.85
C GLY A 30 -12.15 8.23 6.58
N LYS A 31 -12.82 9.37 6.39
CA LYS A 31 -12.60 10.28 5.25
C LYS A 31 -11.51 11.29 5.54
N LEU A 32 -10.66 11.52 4.55
CA LEU A 32 -9.56 12.49 4.60
C LEU A 32 -9.95 13.74 3.82
N THR A 33 -9.60 14.90 4.37
CA THR A 33 -9.56 16.16 3.62
C THR A 33 -8.31 16.22 2.73
N PRO A 34 -8.26 17.09 1.70
CA PRO A 34 -7.06 17.27 0.91
C PRO A 34 -5.86 17.74 1.74
N GLN A 35 -6.10 18.57 2.77
CA GLN A 35 -5.05 19.06 3.65
C GLN A 35 -4.45 17.92 4.48
N GLU A 36 -5.29 17.07 5.07
CA GLU A 36 -4.84 15.90 5.81
C GLU A 36 -4.12 14.88 4.91
N PHE A 37 -4.56 14.74 3.66
CA PHE A 37 -3.86 13.93 2.66
C PHE A 37 -2.44 14.47 2.38
N LEU A 38 -2.29 15.79 2.26
CA LEU A 38 -0.98 16.43 2.08
C LEU A 38 -0.09 16.26 3.31
N GLU A 39 -0.61 16.50 4.51
CA GLU A 39 0.14 16.36 5.76
C GLU A 39 0.60 14.92 6.00
N SER A 40 -0.27 13.95 5.73
CA SER A 40 0.08 12.55 5.83
C SER A 40 1.05 12.11 4.74
N GLY A 41 0.92 12.66 3.52
CA GLY A 41 1.86 12.40 2.43
C GLY A 41 3.24 13.00 2.69
N ASP A 42 3.31 14.20 3.26
CA ASP A 42 4.57 14.81 3.67
C ASP A 42 5.26 13.98 4.76
N SER A 43 4.48 13.47 5.72
CA SER A 43 5.00 12.57 6.76
C SER A 43 5.49 11.24 6.17
N LEU A 44 4.78 10.69 5.19
CA LEU A 44 5.19 9.48 4.48
C LEU A 44 6.53 9.66 3.77
N VAL A 45 6.67 10.72 2.98
CA VAL A 45 7.92 11.04 2.26
C VAL A 45 9.07 11.33 3.24
N GLN A 46 8.79 12.00 4.36
CA GLN A 46 9.79 12.27 5.39
C GLN A 46 10.30 10.99 6.05
N LYS A 47 9.40 10.02 6.34
CA LYS A 47 9.76 8.77 7.00
C LYS A 47 10.35 7.73 6.05
N PHE A 48 9.85 7.68 4.81
CA PHE A 48 10.29 6.76 3.76
C PHE A 48 10.68 7.55 2.51
N PRO A 49 11.96 7.95 2.39
CA PRO A 49 12.44 8.77 1.28
C PRO A 49 12.32 8.13 -0.11
N ALA A 50 12.03 6.83 -0.19
CA ALA A 50 11.72 6.15 -1.43
C ALA A 50 10.37 6.59 -2.03
N TRP A 51 9.44 7.04 -1.17
CA TRP A 51 8.21 7.68 -1.61
C TRP A 51 8.49 9.12 -2.02
N GLU A 52 7.91 9.53 -3.15
CA GLU A 52 8.10 10.87 -3.69
C GLU A 52 6.76 11.51 -4.06
N TRP A 53 6.68 12.83 -3.87
CA TRP A 53 5.60 13.60 -4.45
C TRP A 53 5.84 13.82 -5.95
N ALA A 54 4.82 13.54 -6.75
CA ALA A 54 4.85 13.77 -8.17
C ALA A 54 3.98 14.97 -8.57
N ALA A 55 4.49 15.70 -9.56
CA ALA A 55 3.74 16.76 -10.21
C ALA A 55 2.72 16.20 -11.22
N GLY A 56 1.69 16.99 -11.49
CA GLY A 56 0.67 16.66 -12.49
C GLY A 56 0.01 17.91 -13.07
N ASP A 57 -0.91 17.69 -14.00
CA ASP A 57 -1.65 18.77 -14.68
C ASP A 57 -2.41 19.64 -13.67
N GLU A 58 -2.37 20.96 -13.87
CA GLU A 58 -3.01 21.93 -12.96
C GLU A 58 -4.53 21.81 -12.95
N GLU A 59 -5.13 21.48 -14.10
CA GLU A 59 -6.58 21.29 -14.26
C GLU A 59 -7.11 20.12 -13.43
N THR A 60 -6.29 19.10 -13.23
CA THR A 60 -6.67 17.92 -12.45
C THR A 60 -6.46 18.23 -10.96
N GLN A 61 -7.55 18.21 -10.20
CA GLN A 61 -7.57 18.47 -8.76
C GLN A 61 -6.95 19.83 -8.38
N PRO A 62 -7.58 20.95 -8.77
CA PRO A 62 -7.03 22.30 -8.57
C PRO A 62 -6.85 22.67 -7.09
N PHE A 63 -7.49 21.95 -6.18
CA PHE A 63 -7.37 22.11 -4.73
C PHE A 63 -6.08 21.52 -4.15
N LEU A 64 -5.27 20.80 -4.93
CA LEU A 64 -3.94 20.30 -4.54
C LEU A 64 -2.83 21.10 -5.22
N PRO A 65 -1.67 21.33 -4.55
CA PRO A 65 -0.51 21.96 -5.15
C PRO A 65 0.00 21.24 -6.40
N LYS A 66 0.54 21.98 -7.37
CA LYS A 66 1.05 21.44 -8.65
C LYS A 66 2.10 20.34 -8.46
N ASN A 67 2.97 20.49 -7.47
CA ASN A 67 4.06 19.56 -7.17
C ASN A 67 3.68 18.45 -6.18
N LYS A 68 2.44 18.43 -5.66
CA LYS A 68 1.96 17.44 -4.70
C LYS A 68 0.59 16.90 -5.12
N LYS A 69 0.54 16.32 -6.31
CA LYS A 69 -0.71 15.80 -6.89
C LYS A 69 -0.97 14.35 -6.50
N TYR A 70 0.07 13.55 -6.48
CA TYR A 70 0.02 12.15 -6.09
C TYR A 70 1.38 11.70 -5.54
N LEU A 71 1.38 10.66 -4.73
CA LEU A 71 2.58 10.01 -4.25
C LEU A 71 2.94 8.86 -5.17
N ILE A 72 4.23 8.61 -5.36
CA ILE A 72 4.74 7.51 -6.17
C ILE A 72 5.88 6.81 -5.45
N LEU A 73 5.87 5.48 -5.52
CA LEU A 73 6.98 4.62 -5.18
C LEU A 73 7.29 3.75 -6.40
N ARG A 74 8.54 3.75 -6.85
CA ARG A 74 8.94 3.07 -8.09
C ARG A 74 9.64 1.76 -7.82
N GLN A 75 9.49 0.84 -8.76
CA GLN A 75 10.27 -0.41 -8.80
C GLN A 75 10.14 -1.27 -7.53
N CYS A 76 8.93 -1.33 -6.95
CA CYS A 76 8.62 -2.19 -5.82
C CYS A 76 8.74 -3.67 -6.25
N PRO A 77 9.64 -4.46 -5.66
CA PRO A 77 9.78 -5.85 -6.05
C PRO A 77 8.57 -6.68 -5.62
N CYS A 78 8.18 -7.61 -6.48
CA CYS A 78 7.13 -8.60 -6.24
C CYS A 78 7.69 -9.98 -6.62
N PRO A 79 8.33 -10.68 -5.66
CA PRO A 79 9.03 -11.94 -5.94
C PRO A 79 8.07 -13.11 -6.15
N GLN A 80 6.87 -13.06 -5.57
CA GLN A 80 5.90 -14.16 -5.56
C GLN A 80 4.51 -13.66 -5.98
N ARG A 81 3.67 -14.56 -6.51
CA ARG A 81 2.26 -14.25 -6.75
C ARG A 81 1.49 -14.29 -5.45
N ALA A 82 0.35 -13.59 -5.41
CA ALA A 82 -0.53 -13.69 -4.25
C ALA A 82 -0.92 -15.15 -4.00
N PRO A 83 -0.84 -15.63 -2.75
CA PRO A 83 -1.13 -17.02 -2.42
C PRO A 83 -2.56 -17.38 -2.83
N THR A 84 -2.75 -18.61 -3.29
CA THR A 84 -4.07 -19.19 -3.49
C THR A 84 -4.64 -19.62 -2.14
N MET A 85 -5.96 -19.67 -2.02
CA MET A 85 -6.66 -20.05 -0.78
C MET A 85 -6.19 -21.40 -0.20
N GLU A 86 -5.67 -22.31 -1.03
CA GLU A 86 -5.10 -23.61 -0.63
C GLU A 86 -3.70 -23.52 -0.01
N SER A 87 -2.95 -22.46 -0.27
CA SER A 87 -1.56 -22.27 0.20
C SER A 87 -1.43 -21.45 1.49
N ALA A 88 -2.53 -20.87 1.98
CA ALA A 88 -2.54 -19.91 3.09
C ALA A 88 -2.69 -20.55 4.50
N MET A 89 -2.57 -21.89 4.63
CA MET A 89 -2.68 -22.56 5.93
C MET A 89 -1.32 -23.03 6.47
N PRO A 90 -0.69 -22.25 7.39
CA PRO A 90 0.23 -22.80 8.37
C PRO A 90 -0.25 -22.59 9.81
N GLU A 91 0.06 -23.58 10.67
CA GLU A 91 -0.23 -23.62 12.10
C GLU A 91 0.63 -22.61 12.89
N GLY A 92 0.04 -21.95 13.88
CA GLY A 92 0.75 -21.40 15.06
C GLY A 92 1.49 -20.06 14.91
N ASP A 93 0.96 -19.03 15.57
CA ASP A 93 1.64 -18.15 16.54
C ASP A 93 1.07 -16.74 16.55
N ALA A 94 0.64 -16.28 17.71
CA ALA A 94 -0.12 -15.05 17.94
C ALA A 94 0.82 -13.83 17.98
N GLY A 95 0.85 -13.06 16.89
CA GLY A 95 1.55 -11.78 16.83
C GLY A 95 0.97 -10.90 15.72
N ASP A 96 0.35 -9.79 16.15
CA ASP A 96 -0.08 -8.60 15.41
C ASP A 96 -1.05 -8.75 14.20
N ASP A 97 -2.34 -8.96 14.50
CA ASP A 97 -3.46 -9.02 13.55
C ASP A 97 -4.31 -7.73 13.58
N TRP A 98 -3.74 -6.62 13.10
CA TRP A 98 -4.35 -5.30 13.21
C TRP A 98 -5.28 -4.91 12.04
N VAL A 99 -5.26 -5.62 10.92
CA VAL A 99 -6.04 -5.27 9.71
C VAL A 99 -7.01 -6.37 9.28
N ASP A 100 -7.90 -6.74 10.18
CA ASP A 100 -8.92 -7.73 9.87
C ASP A 100 -10.13 -7.10 9.13
N THR A 101 -10.00 -6.90 7.81
CA THR A 101 -11.13 -6.59 6.92
C THR A 101 -11.75 -7.88 6.40
N HIS A 102 -12.61 -8.50 7.22
CA HIS A 102 -13.44 -9.67 6.88
C HIS A 102 -12.67 -10.79 6.14
N VAL A 103 -12.00 -11.60 6.95
CA VAL A 103 -11.60 -13.01 6.83
C VAL A 103 -10.14 -13.04 7.28
N GLY A 104 -9.94 -13.31 8.57
CA GLY A 104 -8.64 -13.26 9.22
C GLY A 104 -7.64 -14.15 8.50
N HIS A 105 -6.56 -13.56 7.99
CA HIS A 105 -5.36 -14.26 7.57
C HIS A 105 -4.15 -13.31 7.63
N LYS A 106 -3.07 -13.83 8.21
CA LYS A 106 -1.80 -13.15 8.46
C LYS A 106 -0.95 -13.06 7.19
N VAL A 107 -0.24 -11.94 7.05
CA VAL A 107 0.84 -11.75 6.08
C VAL A 107 2.14 -12.30 6.69
N GLN A 108 2.82 -13.23 6.01
CA GLN A 108 4.12 -13.73 6.46
C GLN A 108 5.24 -12.74 6.14
N LYS A 109 6.08 -12.46 7.15
CA LYS A 109 7.42 -11.89 6.99
C LYS A 109 8.34 -13.00 6.50
N VAL A 110 8.75 -12.96 5.23
CA VAL A 110 9.75 -13.89 4.70
C VAL A 110 11.10 -13.53 5.30
N VAL A 111 11.55 -14.33 6.27
CA VAL A 111 12.94 -14.33 6.73
C VAL A 111 13.75 -15.07 5.68
N VAL A 112 14.75 -14.39 5.11
CA VAL A 112 15.76 -15.04 4.27
C VAL A 112 16.66 -15.81 5.22
N GLU A 113 16.60 -17.14 5.17
CA GLU A 113 17.56 -18.02 5.85
C GLU A 113 18.93 -17.84 5.19
N GLU A 114 19.88 -17.24 5.90
CA GLU A 114 21.31 -17.36 5.65
C GLU A 114 21.82 -18.62 6.35
N ASP A 115 21.96 -19.72 5.61
CA ASP A 115 22.81 -20.87 5.93
C ASP A 115 23.92 -20.91 4.86
N ALA A 116 25.20 -21.18 5.10
CA ALA A 116 25.92 -21.61 6.28
C ALA A 116 27.41 -21.26 6.10
N GLU A 117 28.13 -21.17 7.22
CA GLU A 117 29.59 -21.04 7.30
C GLU A 117 30.30 -22.30 6.78
N GLU A 118 31.36 -22.14 5.98
CA GLU A 118 32.55 -23.01 6.03
C GLU A 118 33.81 -22.14 5.88
N GLU A 119 34.57 -22.04 6.96
CA GLU A 119 35.97 -21.63 6.96
C GLU A 119 36.82 -22.76 6.38
N ASP A 120 37.72 -22.45 5.43
CA ASP A 120 38.97 -23.21 5.26
C ASP A 120 40.06 -22.27 4.71
N ASP A 121 41.04 -22.02 5.58
CA ASP A 121 42.27 -21.28 5.34
C ASP A 121 43.38 -22.28 4.95
N TRP A 122 44.08 -22.08 3.82
CA TRP A 122 45.55 -22.13 3.73
C TRP A 122 46.13 -21.93 2.30
N ALA A 123 46.90 -20.85 2.15
CA ALA A 123 48.14 -20.67 1.37
C ALA A 123 48.33 -21.14 -0.10
N ALA A 124 48.49 -20.12 -0.97
CA ALA A 124 49.50 -19.88 -2.02
C ALA A 124 50.03 -21.02 -2.93
N SER A 125 49.79 -20.89 -4.24
CA SER A 125 50.79 -21.07 -5.31
C SER A 125 50.27 -20.51 -6.64
N ASP A 126 51.15 -19.81 -7.37
CA ASP A 126 51.00 -19.33 -8.76
C ASP A 126 50.67 -20.46 -9.76
N ASP A 127 49.82 -20.17 -10.77
CA ASP A 127 50.17 -20.25 -12.21
C ASP A 127 48.96 -20.00 -13.14
N ASP A 128 49.28 -19.48 -14.33
CA ASP A 128 48.47 -18.94 -15.43
C ASP A 128 47.31 -19.79 -16.01
N ASP A 129 46.32 -19.07 -16.57
CA ASP A 129 45.74 -19.23 -17.94
C ASP A 129 44.19 -19.31 -18.07
N ALA A 130 43.72 -18.61 -19.11
CA ALA A 130 42.49 -18.79 -19.89
C ALA A 130 41.10 -18.49 -19.29
N ALA A 131 40.64 -17.27 -19.57
CA ALA A 131 39.32 -16.92 -20.12
C ALA A 131 38.10 -17.80 -19.77
N ALA A 132 37.30 -17.34 -18.80
CA ALA A 132 35.86 -17.54 -18.81
C ALA A 132 35.17 -16.36 -18.10
N ALA A 133 34.41 -15.56 -18.86
CA ALA A 133 33.52 -14.56 -18.30
C ALA A 133 32.55 -15.24 -17.30
N PRO A 134 32.30 -14.67 -16.12
CA PRO A 134 31.32 -15.26 -15.21
C PRO A 134 29.96 -15.19 -15.90
N LYS A 135 29.39 -16.35 -16.21
CA LYS A 135 27.99 -16.47 -16.61
C LYS A 135 27.18 -15.92 -15.45
N ALA A 136 26.58 -14.76 -15.65
CA ALA A 136 25.53 -14.24 -14.79
C ALA A 136 24.52 -15.39 -14.57
N GLN A 137 24.40 -15.82 -13.31
CA GLN A 137 23.30 -16.66 -12.89
C GLN A 137 22.01 -16.01 -13.40
N ALA A 138 21.23 -16.79 -14.13
CA ALA A 138 19.96 -16.34 -14.69
C ALA A 138 19.12 -15.74 -13.55
N ALA A 139 18.99 -14.42 -13.57
CA ALA A 139 18.13 -13.70 -12.66
C ALA A 139 16.72 -14.32 -12.74
N ASN A 140 16.18 -14.63 -11.57
CA ASN A 140 14.86 -15.21 -11.33
C ASN A 140 13.82 -14.73 -12.37
N SER A 141 13.40 -15.60 -13.29
CA SER A 141 12.50 -15.27 -14.40
C SER A 141 11.10 -14.81 -13.96
N ASP A 142 10.81 -14.92 -12.67
CA ASP A 142 9.54 -14.56 -12.04
C ASP A 142 9.62 -13.30 -11.17
N LEU A 143 10.69 -12.49 -11.22
CA LEU A 143 10.66 -11.20 -10.52
C LEU A 143 9.79 -10.18 -11.29
N ARG A 144 8.82 -9.59 -10.61
CA ARG A 144 8.02 -8.47 -11.11
C ARG A 144 8.36 -7.19 -10.36
N LEU A 145 8.23 -6.06 -11.03
CA LEU A 145 8.44 -4.74 -10.43
C LEU A 145 7.15 -3.94 -10.55
N TYR A 146 6.80 -3.16 -9.53
CA TYR A 146 5.61 -2.34 -9.52
C TYR A 146 5.93 -0.88 -9.23
N ASP A 147 5.40 0.02 -10.04
CA ASP A 147 5.26 1.42 -9.65
C ASP A 147 3.89 1.58 -8.97
N VAL A 148 3.90 1.97 -7.70
CA VAL A 148 2.72 2.19 -6.86
C VAL A 148 2.46 3.67 -6.77
N THR A 149 1.25 4.12 -7.11
CA THR A 149 0.85 5.52 -6.93
C THR A 149 -0.35 5.65 -6.03
N VAL A 150 -0.35 6.70 -5.21
CA VAL A 150 -1.47 7.04 -4.32
C VAL A 150 -2.01 8.41 -4.73
N VAL A 151 -3.28 8.43 -5.12
CA VAL A 151 -4.00 9.63 -5.55
C VAL A 151 -5.15 9.90 -4.59
N TYR A 152 -5.43 11.16 -4.29
CA TYR A 152 -6.61 11.53 -3.53
C TYR A 152 -7.89 11.39 -4.39
N ASP A 153 -8.91 10.65 -3.95
CA ASP A 153 -10.21 10.61 -4.64
C ASP A 153 -11.17 11.60 -3.98
N GLN A 154 -11.54 12.66 -4.70
CA GLN A 154 -12.42 13.72 -4.17
C GLN A 154 -13.83 13.20 -3.84
N TYR A 155 -14.36 12.30 -4.65
CA TYR A 155 -15.75 11.84 -4.51
C TYR A 155 -15.91 11.01 -3.24
N TYR A 156 -14.92 10.17 -2.95
CA TYR A 156 -14.90 9.33 -1.76
C TYR A 156 -14.23 9.99 -0.55
N ALA A 157 -13.51 11.09 -0.76
CA ALA A 157 -12.66 11.74 0.24
C ALA A 157 -11.70 10.74 0.88
N SER A 158 -10.99 9.97 0.06
CA SER A 158 -10.08 8.92 0.50
C SER A 158 -8.95 8.69 -0.52
N PRO A 159 -7.77 8.24 -0.09
CA PRO A 159 -6.70 7.84 -1.01
C PRO A 159 -7.13 6.63 -1.85
N ARG A 160 -6.64 6.56 -3.09
CA ARG A 160 -6.84 5.49 -4.06
C ARG A 160 -5.48 5.07 -4.60
N VAL A 161 -5.25 3.76 -4.67
CA VAL A 161 -4.00 3.18 -5.17
C VAL A 161 -4.13 2.78 -6.62
N TYR A 162 -3.10 3.06 -7.40
CA TYR A 162 -2.91 2.53 -8.75
C TYR A 162 -1.57 1.79 -8.82
N LEU A 163 -1.56 0.70 -9.57
CA LEU A 163 -0.43 -0.23 -9.69
C LEU A 163 -0.07 -0.41 -11.16
N PHE A 164 1.19 -0.17 -11.48
CA PHE A 164 1.79 -0.41 -12.79
C PHE A 164 2.83 -1.52 -12.67
N GLY A 165 2.52 -2.70 -13.19
CA GLY A 165 3.43 -3.84 -13.14
C GLY A 165 4.34 -3.91 -14.36
N TYR A 166 5.57 -4.35 -14.12
CA TYR A 166 6.61 -4.61 -15.12
C TYR A 166 7.20 -6.01 -14.91
N ASP A 167 7.61 -6.66 -16.00
CA ASP A 167 8.41 -7.88 -15.94
C ASP A 167 9.90 -7.57 -15.66
N ALA A 168 10.73 -8.61 -15.54
CA ALA A 168 12.16 -8.47 -15.31
C ALA A 168 12.91 -7.73 -16.45
N ASN A 169 12.31 -7.62 -17.63
CA ASN A 169 12.87 -6.90 -18.78
C ASN A 169 12.35 -5.45 -18.89
N GLY A 170 11.51 -5.01 -17.94
CA GLY A 170 10.89 -3.68 -17.95
C GLY A 170 9.69 -3.56 -18.88
N GLN A 171 9.14 -4.67 -19.40
CA GLN A 171 7.92 -4.65 -20.20
C GLN A 171 6.68 -4.58 -19.31
N PRO A 172 5.66 -3.79 -19.71
CA PRO A 172 4.44 -3.66 -18.91
C PRO A 172 3.68 -5.00 -18.84
N LEU A 173 3.28 -5.39 -17.63
CA LEU A 173 2.48 -6.58 -17.40
C LEU A 173 1.07 -6.42 -17.96
N THR A 174 0.48 -7.54 -18.38
CA THR A 174 -0.93 -7.60 -18.76
C THR A 174 -1.82 -7.49 -17.52
N LYS A 175 -3.08 -7.11 -17.72
CA LYS A 175 -4.10 -7.09 -16.66
C LYS A 175 -4.15 -8.41 -15.89
N ASP A 176 -4.20 -9.53 -16.60
CA ASP A 176 -4.41 -10.84 -15.97
C ASP A 176 -3.18 -11.27 -15.17
N GLN A 177 -1.98 -10.89 -15.62
CA GLN A 177 -0.74 -11.09 -14.86
C GLN A 177 -0.76 -10.27 -13.56
N MET A 178 -1.12 -8.99 -13.62
CA MET A 178 -1.18 -8.15 -12.42
C MET A 178 -2.31 -8.58 -11.47
N MET A 179 -3.43 -9.11 -11.98
CA MET A 179 -4.50 -9.68 -11.15
C MET A 179 -4.06 -10.93 -10.39
N ALA A 180 -3.06 -11.67 -10.89
CA ALA A 180 -2.50 -12.81 -10.16
C ALA A 180 -1.72 -12.39 -8.90
N ASP A 181 -1.26 -11.14 -8.83
CA ASP A 181 -0.58 -10.54 -7.68
C ASP A 181 -1.55 -9.90 -6.66
N VAL A 182 -2.86 -9.92 -6.96
CA VAL A 182 -3.93 -9.50 -6.03
C VAL A 182 -4.45 -10.72 -5.28
N TYR A 183 -4.72 -10.57 -3.99
CA TYR A 183 -5.33 -11.63 -3.18
C TYR A 183 -6.71 -12.06 -3.73
N ALA A 184 -6.96 -13.37 -3.79
CA ALA A 184 -8.09 -13.93 -4.55
C ALA A 184 -9.46 -13.34 -4.14
N ASP A 185 -9.67 -13.12 -2.84
CA ASP A 185 -10.92 -12.59 -2.30
C ASP A 185 -11.20 -11.12 -2.67
N ASN A 186 -10.14 -10.39 -3.06
CA ASN A 186 -10.18 -8.97 -3.40
C ASN A 186 -10.26 -8.72 -4.92
N ARG A 187 -9.81 -9.68 -5.74
CA ARG A 187 -9.74 -9.56 -7.22
C ARG A 187 -11.04 -9.06 -7.85
N GLU A 188 -12.17 -9.64 -7.47
CA GLU A 188 -13.47 -9.33 -8.08
C GLU A 188 -14.23 -8.21 -7.38
N LYS A 189 -13.86 -7.88 -6.14
CA LYS A 189 -14.62 -6.97 -5.27
C LYS A 189 -14.07 -5.57 -5.28
N THR A 190 -12.74 -5.43 -5.24
CA THR A 190 -12.10 -4.14 -4.98
C THR A 190 -11.15 -3.71 -6.10
N VAL A 191 -10.83 -4.58 -7.05
CA VAL A 191 -9.82 -4.26 -8.07
C VAL A 191 -10.44 -4.04 -9.45
N THR A 192 -10.10 -2.91 -10.07
CA THR A 192 -10.59 -2.51 -11.40
C THR A 192 -9.44 -2.09 -12.31
N VAL A 193 -9.69 -2.04 -13.62
CA VAL A 193 -8.74 -1.48 -14.58
C VAL A 193 -9.23 -0.09 -14.94
N ASP A 194 -8.51 0.92 -14.46
CA ASP A 194 -8.86 2.31 -14.64
C ASP A 194 -7.65 3.09 -15.18
N PRO A 195 -7.87 4.10 -16.04
CA PRO A 195 -6.79 4.98 -16.44
C PRO A 195 -6.32 5.81 -15.24
N HIS A 196 -5.00 5.94 -15.08
CA HIS A 196 -4.47 6.81 -14.04
C HIS A 196 -4.89 8.27 -14.28
N PRO A 197 -5.37 9.01 -13.25
CA PRO A 197 -5.91 10.36 -13.42
C PRO A 197 -4.93 11.34 -14.08
N PHE A 198 -3.64 11.19 -13.81
CA PHE A 198 -2.59 12.06 -14.33
C PHE A 198 -1.80 11.46 -15.51
N LEU A 199 -1.62 10.14 -15.53
CA LEU A 199 -0.76 9.50 -16.55
C LEU A 199 -1.56 9.02 -17.76
N LYS A 200 -2.90 8.98 -17.64
CA LYS A 200 -3.86 8.50 -18.66
C LYS A 200 -3.60 7.09 -19.19
N ALA A 201 -2.65 6.37 -18.61
CA ALA A 201 -2.31 4.99 -18.93
C ALA A 201 -3.23 4.01 -18.18
N PRO A 202 -3.66 2.91 -18.83
CA PRO A 202 -4.44 1.88 -18.17
C PRO A 202 -3.60 1.16 -17.12
N CYS A 203 -4.11 1.07 -15.90
CA CYS A 203 -3.46 0.38 -14.78
C CYS A 203 -4.49 -0.32 -13.92
N ILE A 204 -4.01 -1.15 -13.00
CA ILE A 204 -4.87 -1.73 -11.97
C ILE A 204 -5.07 -0.67 -10.89
N SER A 205 -6.33 -0.44 -10.49
CA SER A 205 -6.68 0.44 -9.38
C SER A 205 -7.45 -0.33 -8.30
N ILE A 206 -7.20 0.01 -7.04
CA ILE A 206 -7.97 -0.48 -5.89
C ILE A 206 -9.08 0.53 -5.60
N HIS A 207 -10.32 0.11 -5.81
CA HIS A 207 -11.50 0.95 -5.80
C HIS A 207 -11.83 1.47 -4.39
N PRO A 208 -11.99 2.78 -4.20
CA PRO A 208 -12.02 3.42 -2.88
C PRO A 208 -13.35 3.37 -2.13
N CYS A 209 -14.37 2.72 -2.68
CA CYS A 209 -15.73 2.76 -2.11
C CYS A 209 -15.84 2.25 -0.67
N ARG A 210 -14.91 1.38 -0.24
CA ARG A 210 -14.84 0.86 1.14
C ARG A 210 -13.64 1.36 1.93
N HIS A 211 -12.81 2.23 1.35
CA HIS A 211 -11.60 2.71 2.05
C HIS A 211 -11.95 3.46 3.33
N ALA A 212 -12.87 4.43 3.26
CA ALA A 212 -13.28 5.19 4.43
C ALA A 212 -13.88 4.28 5.54
N GLU A 213 -14.73 3.32 5.18
CA GLU A 213 -15.31 2.36 6.13
C GLU A 213 -14.23 1.49 6.79
N THR A 214 -13.25 1.02 6.02
CA THR A 214 -12.12 0.24 6.53
C THR A 214 -11.24 1.08 7.46
N MET A 215 -10.86 2.29 7.05
CA MET A 215 -10.03 3.19 7.85
C MET A 215 -10.69 3.50 9.18
N ARG A 216 -12.01 3.79 9.17
CA ARG A 216 -12.78 4.02 10.40
C ARG A 216 -12.71 2.82 11.34
N ARG A 217 -12.94 1.60 10.83
CA ARG A 217 -12.87 0.37 11.65
C ARG A 217 -11.49 0.15 12.26
N ILE A 218 -10.43 0.45 11.51
CA ILE A 218 -9.06 0.31 12.01
C ILE A 218 -8.81 1.28 13.17
N ILE A 219 -9.29 2.52 13.05
CA ILE A 219 -9.20 3.55 14.09
C ILE A 219 -10.04 3.17 15.32
N GLU A 220 -11.28 2.73 15.12
CA GLU A 220 -12.17 2.26 16.20
C GLU A 220 -11.53 1.12 17.01
N ARG A 221 -10.83 0.18 16.34
CA ARG A 221 -10.12 -0.90 17.03
C ARG A 221 -8.89 -0.42 17.80
N ALA A 222 -8.14 0.52 17.24
CA ALA A 222 -7.00 1.13 17.93
C ALA A 222 -7.45 1.90 19.20
N GLU A 223 -8.60 2.59 19.12
CA GLU A 223 -9.20 3.27 20.27
C GLU A 223 -9.58 2.29 21.39
N VAL A 224 -10.26 1.18 21.05
CA VAL A 224 -10.63 0.15 22.04
C VAL A 224 -9.40 -0.45 22.70
N ARG A 225 -8.36 -0.79 21.91
CA ARG A 225 -7.12 -1.36 22.45
C ARG A 225 -6.40 -0.40 23.41
N MET A 226 -6.28 0.88 23.05
CA MET A 226 -5.71 1.89 23.93
C MET A 226 -6.51 2.07 25.23
N ALA A 227 -7.84 1.89 25.17
CA ALA A 227 -8.69 1.93 26.35
C ALA A 227 -8.47 0.70 27.25
N ASP A 228 -8.37 -0.48 26.65
CA ASP A 228 -8.09 -1.75 27.36
C ASP A 228 -6.70 -1.71 28.02
N GLU A 229 -5.67 -1.23 27.33
CA GLU A 229 -4.30 -1.10 27.87
C GLU A 229 -4.23 -0.12 29.05
N GLN A 230 -4.98 0.99 29.00
CA GLN A 230 -5.08 1.92 30.13
C GLN A 230 -5.84 1.32 31.32
N GLU A 231 -6.82 0.46 31.05
CA GLU A 231 -7.55 -0.28 32.08
C GLU A 231 -6.67 -1.34 32.75
N GLU A 232 -5.91 -2.12 31.97
CA GLU A 232 -4.95 -3.09 32.48
C GLU A 232 -3.81 -2.44 33.26
N ALA A 233 -3.37 -1.24 32.84
CA ALA A 233 -2.39 -0.43 33.56
C ALA A 233 -2.94 0.19 34.86
N GLY A 234 -4.24 0.03 35.15
CA GLY A 234 -4.88 0.53 36.37
C GLY A 234 -5.03 2.05 36.41
N VAL A 235 -5.06 2.72 35.25
CA VAL A 235 -5.23 4.17 35.17
C VAL A 235 -6.66 4.55 35.60
N PRO A 236 -6.83 5.43 36.60
CA PRO A 236 -8.14 5.91 37.01
C PRO A 236 -8.90 6.54 35.84
N GLU A 237 -10.23 6.35 35.77
CA GLU A 237 -11.06 6.86 34.66
C GLU A 237 -10.87 8.36 34.40
N ALA A 238 -10.66 9.15 35.46
CA ALA A 238 -10.43 10.60 35.37
C ALA A 238 -9.08 10.99 34.74
N GLU A 239 -8.12 10.06 34.69
CA GLU A 239 -6.78 10.25 34.14
C GLU A 239 -6.59 9.54 32.79
N ARG A 240 -7.62 8.83 32.30
CA ARG A 240 -7.57 8.17 30.99
C ARG A 240 -7.43 9.19 29.88
N ILE A 241 -6.47 8.97 28.99
CA ILE A 241 -6.21 9.82 27.84
C ILE A 241 -7.25 9.51 26.78
N GLN A 242 -7.97 10.54 26.34
CA GLN A 242 -8.87 10.43 25.20
C GLN A 242 -8.06 10.11 23.95
N PHE A 243 -8.41 9.02 23.27
CA PHE A 243 -7.78 8.64 22.03
C PHE A 243 -8.07 9.69 20.95
N VAL A 244 -7.00 10.22 20.37
CA VAL A 244 -7.07 11.12 19.23
C VAL A 244 -6.09 10.61 18.19
N PHE A 245 -6.62 9.96 17.15
CA PHE A 245 -5.83 9.51 16.02
C PHE A 245 -5.05 10.66 15.37
N PRO A 246 -3.72 10.56 15.25
CA PRO A 246 -2.90 11.56 14.58
C PRO A 246 -3.05 11.43 13.05
N THR A 247 -3.78 12.35 12.40
CA THR A 247 -4.12 12.22 10.97
C THR A 247 -2.92 12.16 10.02
N TYR A 248 -1.76 12.68 10.43
CA TYR A 248 -0.52 12.53 9.65
C TYR A 248 -0.09 11.06 9.48
N LEU A 249 -0.58 10.14 10.34
CA LEU A 249 -0.36 8.70 10.21
C LEU A 249 -1.33 8.01 9.22
N ALA A 250 -2.34 8.70 8.70
CA ALA A 250 -3.43 8.09 7.95
C ALA A 250 -2.97 7.31 6.70
N LEU A 251 -2.00 7.80 5.95
CA LEU A 251 -1.46 7.09 4.78
C LEU A 251 -0.65 5.85 5.16
N PHE A 252 0.00 5.81 6.31
CA PHE A 252 0.70 4.61 6.78
C PHE A 252 -0.30 3.50 7.11
N VAL A 253 -1.37 3.85 7.83
CA VAL A 253 -2.48 2.94 8.10
C VAL A 253 -3.14 2.46 6.81
N PHE A 254 -3.36 3.37 5.88
CA PHE A 254 -3.93 3.06 4.57
C PHE A 254 -3.03 2.09 3.79
N LEU A 255 -1.72 2.32 3.73
CA LEU A 255 -0.78 1.45 3.05
C LEU A 255 -0.67 0.06 3.72
N LYS A 256 -0.78 -0.02 5.06
CA LYS A 256 -0.88 -1.31 5.78
C LYS A 256 -2.15 -2.05 5.37
N PHE A 257 -3.28 -1.35 5.21
CA PHE A 257 -4.51 -1.93 4.64
C PHE A 257 -4.33 -2.41 3.20
N ILE A 258 -3.63 -1.66 2.35
CA ILE A 258 -3.36 -2.10 0.97
C ILE A 258 -2.55 -3.41 0.97
N GLY A 259 -1.83 -3.73 2.05
CA GLY A 259 -1.00 -4.92 2.18
C GLY A 259 -1.81 -6.18 2.31
N SER A 260 -3.02 -6.08 2.88
CA SER A 260 -3.95 -7.21 2.87
C SER A 260 -4.53 -7.48 1.48
N VAL A 261 -4.50 -6.50 0.57
CA VAL A 261 -5.03 -6.63 -0.80
C VAL A 261 -3.96 -7.15 -1.77
N VAL A 262 -2.74 -6.65 -1.65
CA VAL A 262 -1.58 -6.99 -2.50
C VAL A 262 -0.36 -7.40 -1.65
N PRO A 263 -0.42 -8.56 -0.98
CA PRO A 263 0.53 -8.93 0.07
C PRO A 263 1.96 -9.19 -0.43
N THR A 264 2.15 -9.44 -1.72
CA THR A 264 3.45 -9.80 -2.28
C THR A 264 4.22 -8.64 -2.88
N ILE A 265 3.61 -7.44 -2.96
CA ILE A 265 4.30 -6.24 -3.45
C ILE A 265 5.03 -5.60 -2.29
N MET A 266 6.34 -5.47 -2.39
CA MET A 266 7.19 -4.84 -1.37
C MET A 266 7.23 -3.32 -1.57
N TYR A 267 6.20 -2.62 -1.09
CA TYR A 267 6.20 -1.16 -1.02
C TYR A 267 6.58 -0.75 0.40
N ASP A 268 7.88 -0.76 0.69
CA ASP A 268 8.51 -0.48 1.99
C ASP A 268 7.67 0.41 2.94
N ILE A 269 7.00 -0.26 3.88
CA ILE A 269 6.28 0.35 5.00
C ILE A 269 6.61 -0.45 6.26
N SER A 270 7.89 -0.45 6.65
CA SER A 270 8.35 -1.05 7.92
C SER A 270 7.89 -0.25 9.15
N VAL A 271 6.69 0.35 9.13
CA VAL A 271 6.13 0.96 10.33
C VAL A 271 5.54 -0.15 11.17
N ASP A 272 6.30 -0.59 12.17
CA ASP A 272 5.72 -1.03 13.42
C ASP A 272 4.92 0.19 13.93
N LEU A 273 3.63 0.20 13.60
CA LEU A 273 2.67 1.13 14.16
C LEU A 273 2.41 0.59 15.57
N ASP A 274 3.37 0.78 16.46
CA ASP A 274 3.16 0.71 17.90
C ASP A 274 2.25 1.89 18.25
N MET A 275 0.96 1.72 17.96
CA MET A 275 -0.14 2.57 18.40
C MET A 275 -0.85 1.87 19.54
#